data_AF-A0AAD9M605-F1
#
_entry.id   AF-A0AAD9M605-F1
#
_cell.length_a   1.000
_cell.length_b   1.000
_cell.length_c   1.000
_cell.angle_alpha   90.00
_cell.angle_beta   90.00
_cell.angle_gamma   90.00
#
_symmetry.space_group_name_H-M   'P 1'
#
loop_
_entity.id
_entity.type
_entity.pdbx_description
1 polymer ?
#
loop_
_entity_poly.entity_id
_entity_poly.type
_entity_poly.pdbx_seq_one_letter_code
_entity_poly.pdbx_strand_id
1 'polypeptide(L)'
;MPLCRACSRLDLGDLLDEDDELQDLVLHESVAVFKESAASCDLCRLFCNSITDKLRGEGVSIDEAAWSDPDSRVVLRGIQHQDEDYRPCGLFWVKVRCDRLSPRAYSYFGLYPEEGTPGLEGVIIGRPIKPPREQIGRVSDWVKFCDGNHKGCHSDACPLPTRVVDVGVDGHREPRLFITGGAVGRYMTLSHCWGLHPVIRTTSHTIDDHLGALPLDKLPPTFRDAVLIARSLGIRYIWIDSLCIVQDSKEDWELESVKMGTIYASSYLTIAASASPDSTGGCFMPRHTSRDVKVRFTVRNSGDSRSISVFVRPRPRDFSHLPTSTLHSRAWVTQERLLSARMIHYDTDQLLWECRESRLTEDGVPVGAFDSGKMAWDERLHLSYPFAQSRFRPEFVWDWYDMVSAYSGRGITKAHDRLPALSGLAKVMEECTGQKYVAGLWKFHLGYGLLWRRSEQWLREPADGYRAPSWSWASLEGRVSMPEIASMLPYQNEMEVMIEIVDVQTTPLGLDPRGMLRSGHLKLRGKLKAADPRVDPAAPGHRCFETYRKELAIDFLNCDGKMVGLAYFDEEYSGEERPLHYLQVVRRRTEPSRWHGLLLEPTGEKNAFRRVGFCRTEEIPIRNWFADADEETITIV
;
A
#
# COMPACT_ATOMS: atom_id res chain seq x y z
N MET A 1 6.49 -36.67 6.26
CA MET A 1 6.91 -37.79 5.38
C MET A 1 8.42 -37.78 5.24
N PRO A 2 9.09 -38.91 5.01
CA PRO A 2 10.56 -38.93 4.93
C PRO A 2 11.08 -38.13 3.71
N LEU A 3 12.37 -37.77 3.72
CA LEU A 3 13.02 -37.18 2.56
C LEU A 3 13.35 -38.25 1.50
N CYS A 4 13.22 -37.94 0.21
CA CYS A 4 13.71 -38.82 -0.86
C CYS A 4 15.24 -38.89 -0.87
N ARG A 5 15.83 -39.81 -1.66
CA ARG A 5 17.28 -40.01 -1.73
C ARG A 5 18.07 -38.74 -2.11
N ALA A 6 17.51 -37.89 -2.97
CA ALA A 6 18.14 -36.63 -3.35
C ALA A 6 18.10 -35.63 -2.17
N CYS A 7 16.91 -35.38 -1.62
CA CYS A 7 16.75 -34.46 -0.48
C CYS A 7 17.45 -34.91 0.81
N SER A 8 17.62 -36.22 1.05
CA SER A 8 18.34 -36.71 2.24
C SER A 8 19.86 -36.57 2.14
N ARG A 9 20.38 -36.38 0.92
CA ARG A 9 21.79 -36.08 0.65
C ARG A 9 22.06 -34.59 0.54
N LEU A 10 21.03 -33.76 0.36
CA LEU A 10 21.16 -32.32 0.28
C LEU A 10 21.83 -31.77 1.54
N ASP A 11 22.89 -31.00 1.32
CA ASP A 11 23.52 -30.15 2.31
C ASP A 11 23.45 -28.71 1.80
N LEU A 12 22.75 -27.84 2.53
CA LEU A 12 22.61 -26.44 2.12
C LEU A 12 23.90 -25.62 2.34
N GLY A 13 24.87 -26.14 3.09
CA GLY A 13 26.20 -25.55 3.19
C GLY A 13 26.94 -25.56 1.84
N ASP A 14 26.62 -26.52 0.96
CA ASP A 14 27.22 -26.60 -0.37
C ASP A 14 26.67 -25.53 -1.35
N LEU A 15 25.74 -24.68 -0.93
CA LEU A 15 25.35 -23.49 -1.71
C LEU A 15 26.44 -22.42 -1.73
N LEU A 16 27.43 -22.55 -0.84
CA LEU A 16 28.64 -21.75 -0.78
C LEU A 16 29.80 -22.64 -1.23
N ASP A 17 30.72 -22.09 -2.02
CA ASP A 17 31.96 -22.78 -2.39
C ASP A 17 33.04 -22.59 -1.29
N GLU A 18 34.28 -22.99 -1.60
CA GLU A 18 35.39 -22.89 -0.64
C GLU A 18 35.82 -21.45 -0.35
N ASP A 19 35.42 -20.49 -1.19
CA ASP A 19 35.68 -19.06 -1.07
C ASP A 19 34.46 -18.29 -0.53
N ASP A 20 33.45 -19.00 0.00
CA ASP A 20 32.16 -18.47 0.48
C ASP A 20 31.28 -17.78 -0.59
N GLU A 21 31.56 -18.06 -1.87
CA GLU A 21 30.81 -17.52 -3.02
C GLU A 21 29.60 -18.39 -3.37
N LEU A 22 28.54 -17.76 -3.87
CA LEU A 22 27.28 -18.43 -4.19
C LEU A 22 27.39 -19.35 -5.41
N GLN A 23 27.08 -20.63 -5.22
CA GLN A 23 26.97 -21.63 -6.30
C GLN A 23 25.58 -22.25 -6.42
N ASP A 24 25.32 -22.85 -7.58
CA ASP A 24 24.06 -23.53 -7.90
C ASP A 24 24.17 -25.04 -7.58
N LEU A 25 23.17 -25.58 -6.88
CA LEU A 25 23.06 -27.01 -6.58
C LEU A 25 21.93 -27.65 -7.39
N VAL A 26 22.22 -28.74 -8.09
CA VAL A 26 21.19 -29.54 -8.77
C VAL A 26 20.57 -30.52 -7.77
N LEU A 27 19.31 -30.30 -7.41
CA LEU A 27 18.57 -31.20 -6.51
C LEU A 27 17.98 -32.39 -7.27
N HIS A 28 17.39 -32.14 -8.44
CA HIS A 28 16.89 -33.18 -9.34
C HIS A 28 17.32 -32.90 -10.77
N GLU A 29 17.77 -33.94 -11.48
CA GLU A 29 18.14 -33.85 -12.90
C GLU A 29 16.93 -33.63 -13.81
N SER A 30 15.73 -34.01 -13.38
CA SER A 30 14.48 -33.83 -14.11
C SER A 30 13.34 -33.34 -13.20
N VAL A 31 12.56 -32.35 -13.68
CA VAL A 31 11.34 -31.84 -13.06
C VAL A 31 10.27 -32.93 -12.96
N ALA A 32 10.26 -33.92 -13.85
CA ALA A 32 9.35 -35.07 -13.79
C ALA A 32 9.60 -35.87 -12.50
N VAL A 33 10.87 -36.24 -12.25
CA VAL A 33 11.28 -36.98 -11.04
C VAL A 33 11.00 -36.16 -9.78
N PHE A 34 11.20 -34.85 -9.84
CA PHE A 34 10.87 -33.94 -8.74
C PHE A 34 9.36 -33.95 -8.42
N LYS A 35 8.51 -33.85 -9.44
CA LYS A 35 7.04 -33.87 -9.31
C LYS A 35 6.55 -35.21 -8.76
N GLU A 36 7.12 -36.33 -9.22
CA GLU A 36 6.84 -37.66 -8.66
C GLU A 36 7.30 -37.76 -7.19
N SER A 37 8.50 -37.25 -6.88
CA SER A 37 9.05 -37.26 -5.52
C SER A 37 8.21 -36.45 -4.54
N ALA A 38 7.50 -35.41 -4.99
CA ALA A 38 6.59 -34.63 -4.14
C ALA A 38 5.43 -35.46 -3.53
N ALA A 39 5.09 -36.62 -4.11
CA ALA A 39 4.12 -37.53 -3.52
C ALA A 39 4.63 -38.16 -2.21
N SER A 40 5.93 -38.41 -2.07
CA SER A 40 6.52 -39.15 -0.94
C SER A 40 7.54 -38.37 -0.10
N CYS A 41 8.05 -37.24 -0.59
CA CYS A 41 9.08 -36.40 0.04
C CYS A 41 8.54 -35.05 0.52
N ASP A 42 8.75 -34.73 1.80
CA ASP A 42 8.29 -33.45 2.37
C ASP A 42 8.94 -32.23 1.72
N LEU A 43 10.26 -32.27 1.46
CA LEU A 43 10.96 -31.14 0.85
C LEU A 43 10.53 -30.93 -0.61
N CYS A 44 10.44 -32.01 -1.39
CA CYS A 44 9.95 -31.93 -2.78
C CYS A 44 8.52 -31.40 -2.82
N ARG A 45 7.66 -31.86 -1.91
CA ARG A 45 6.27 -31.38 -1.80
C ARG A 45 6.21 -29.90 -1.47
N LEU A 46 7.03 -29.45 -0.52
CA LEU A 46 7.12 -28.04 -0.13
C LEU A 46 7.48 -27.16 -1.34
N PHE A 47 8.53 -27.56 -2.06
CA PHE A 47 9.02 -26.83 -3.23
C PHE A 47 8.00 -26.84 -4.37
N CYS A 48 7.47 -28.02 -4.71
CA CYS A 48 6.54 -28.19 -5.81
C CYS A 48 5.26 -27.39 -5.57
N ASN A 49 4.65 -27.50 -4.39
CA ASN A 49 3.43 -26.75 -4.06
C ASN A 49 3.66 -25.24 -4.16
N SER A 50 4.75 -24.73 -3.59
CA SER A 50 5.03 -23.29 -3.61
C SER A 50 5.26 -22.75 -5.02
N ILE A 51 5.93 -23.52 -5.90
CA ILE A 51 6.15 -23.14 -7.31
C ILE A 51 4.82 -23.19 -8.08
N THR A 52 4.03 -24.26 -7.91
CA THR A 52 2.73 -24.41 -8.57
C THR A 52 1.74 -23.32 -8.13
N ASP A 53 1.67 -23.01 -6.83
CA ASP A 53 0.80 -21.97 -6.28
C ASP A 53 1.18 -20.59 -6.82
N LYS A 54 2.48 -20.28 -6.90
CA LYS A 54 2.98 -19.03 -7.50
C LYS A 54 2.60 -18.93 -8.99
N LEU A 55 2.87 -19.97 -9.78
CA LEU A 55 2.54 -19.97 -11.21
C LEU A 55 1.04 -19.77 -11.45
N ARG A 56 0.20 -20.44 -10.64
CA ARG A 56 -1.26 -20.26 -10.68
C ARG A 56 -1.65 -18.83 -10.30
N GLY A 57 -1.07 -18.28 -9.24
CA GLY A 57 -1.32 -16.90 -8.80
C GLY A 57 -0.92 -15.84 -9.83
N GLU A 58 0.11 -16.11 -10.63
CA GLU A 58 0.54 -15.25 -11.74
C GLU A 58 -0.21 -15.50 -13.05
N GLY A 59 -1.18 -16.41 -13.07
CA GLY A 59 -1.95 -16.79 -14.27
C GLY A 59 -1.11 -17.47 -15.35
N VAL A 60 0.03 -18.05 -14.99
CA VAL A 60 0.93 -18.74 -15.92
C VAL A 60 0.45 -20.17 -16.13
N SER A 61 -0.09 -20.45 -17.31
CA SER A 61 -0.41 -21.82 -17.73
C SER A 61 0.87 -22.53 -18.19
N ILE A 62 1.11 -23.73 -17.66
CA ILE A 62 2.22 -24.59 -18.07
C ILE A 62 1.64 -25.87 -18.67
N ASP A 63 2.11 -26.22 -19.87
CA ASP A 63 1.77 -27.47 -20.54
C ASP A 63 2.20 -28.68 -19.68
N GLU A 64 1.35 -29.69 -19.59
CA GLU A 64 1.67 -30.94 -18.90
C GLU A 64 2.90 -31.63 -19.52
N ALA A 65 3.12 -31.48 -20.83
CA ALA A 65 4.31 -32.00 -21.49
C ALA A 65 5.61 -31.36 -20.99
N ALA A 66 5.57 -30.08 -20.60
CA ALA A 66 6.74 -29.36 -20.09
C ALA A 66 7.19 -29.88 -18.72
N TRP A 67 6.28 -30.42 -17.90
CA TRP A 67 6.63 -31.11 -16.65
C TRP A 67 7.37 -32.43 -16.88
N SER A 68 7.31 -32.96 -18.10
CA SER A 68 7.91 -34.24 -18.49
C SER A 68 9.22 -34.07 -19.27
N ASP A 69 9.77 -32.84 -19.38
CA ASP A 69 11.04 -32.58 -20.05
C ASP A 69 12.21 -33.27 -19.30
N PRO A 70 12.94 -34.21 -19.93
CA PRO A 70 14.03 -34.94 -19.30
C PRO A 70 15.26 -34.07 -19.01
N ASP A 71 15.43 -32.95 -19.70
CA ASP A 71 16.56 -32.03 -19.49
C ASP A 71 16.22 -30.83 -18.59
N SER A 72 15.01 -30.82 -18.01
CA SER A 72 14.53 -29.76 -17.12
C SER A 72 15.01 -30.02 -15.69
N ARG A 73 16.04 -29.32 -15.24
CA ARG A 73 16.60 -29.52 -13.89
C ARG A 73 15.89 -28.71 -12.81
N VAL A 74 15.91 -29.21 -11.57
CA VAL A 74 15.55 -28.44 -10.38
C VAL A 74 16.83 -27.97 -9.70
N VAL A 75 17.04 -26.67 -9.74
CA VAL A 75 18.28 -26.02 -9.27
C VAL A 75 17.97 -25.15 -8.05
N LEU A 76 18.83 -25.25 -7.04
CA LEU A 76 18.83 -24.45 -5.83
C LEU A 76 19.96 -23.44 -5.93
N ARG A 77 19.69 -22.19 -5.55
CA ARG A 77 20.71 -21.15 -5.43
C ARG A 77 20.52 -20.40 -4.12
N GLY A 78 21.59 -20.21 -3.37
CA GLY A 78 21.57 -19.41 -2.15
C GLY A 78 21.35 -17.92 -2.46
N ILE A 79 20.78 -17.20 -1.50
CA ILE A 79 20.66 -15.75 -1.54
C ILE A 79 21.30 -15.19 -0.25
N GLN A 80 22.29 -14.32 -0.41
CA GLN A 80 23.01 -13.65 0.66
C GLN A 80 22.65 -12.16 0.72
N HIS A 81 22.55 -11.63 1.93
CA HIS A 81 22.35 -10.20 2.13
C HIS A 81 23.70 -9.51 1.93
N GLN A 82 23.70 -8.25 1.50
CA GLN A 82 24.90 -7.43 1.43
C GLN A 82 24.74 -6.27 2.42
N ASP A 83 25.76 -6.03 3.26
CA ASP A 83 25.79 -4.83 4.10
C ASP A 83 26.08 -3.56 3.28
N GLU A 84 26.19 -2.43 3.98
CA GLU A 84 26.49 -1.11 3.40
C GLU A 84 27.86 -1.06 2.68
N ASP A 85 28.78 -1.97 3.02
CA ASP A 85 30.11 -2.12 2.39
C ASP A 85 30.10 -3.16 1.25
N TYR A 86 28.91 -3.61 0.82
CA TYR A 86 28.68 -4.65 -0.19
C TYR A 86 29.25 -6.03 0.18
N ARG A 87 29.47 -6.30 1.47
CA ARG A 87 29.99 -7.58 1.93
C ARG A 87 28.85 -8.56 2.18
N PRO A 88 28.97 -9.82 1.78
CA PRO A 88 27.98 -10.84 2.10
C PRO A 88 27.79 -11.01 3.61
N CYS A 89 26.55 -10.97 4.08
CA CYS A 89 26.15 -11.03 5.49
C CYS A 89 25.34 -12.29 5.81
N GLY A 90 25.75 -13.43 5.27
CA GLY A 90 25.11 -14.71 5.53
C GLY A 90 23.94 -15.04 4.61
N LEU A 91 23.63 -16.32 4.55
CA LEU A 91 22.58 -16.91 3.76
C LEU A 91 21.23 -16.71 4.47
N PHE A 92 20.20 -16.33 3.72
CA PHE A 92 18.88 -16.13 4.31
C PHE A 92 17.76 -16.77 3.50
N TRP A 93 17.95 -16.98 2.19
CA TRP A 93 17.04 -17.75 1.36
C TRP A 93 17.72 -18.77 0.46
N VAL A 94 16.90 -19.71 0.00
CA VAL A 94 17.18 -20.54 -1.18
C VAL A 94 16.15 -20.24 -2.25
N LYS A 95 16.62 -19.89 -3.45
CA LYS A 95 15.80 -19.85 -4.65
C LYS A 95 15.80 -21.24 -5.28
N VAL A 96 14.61 -21.84 -5.40
CA VAL A 96 14.42 -23.10 -6.12
C VAL A 96 13.81 -22.78 -7.48
N ARG A 97 14.49 -23.15 -8.57
CA ARG A 97 14.03 -22.94 -9.95
C ARG A 97 13.90 -24.25 -10.71
N CYS A 98 12.87 -24.34 -11.53
CA CYS A 98 12.67 -25.42 -12.49
C CYS A 98 13.10 -24.91 -13.87
N ASP A 99 14.29 -25.31 -14.31
CA ASP A 99 14.89 -24.84 -15.56
C ASP A 99 14.11 -25.36 -16.77
N ARG A 100 14.01 -24.56 -17.84
CA ARG A 100 13.28 -24.90 -19.07
C ARG A 100 11.77 -25.11 -18.93
N LEU A 101 11.23 -25.20 -17.70
CA LEU A 101 9.78 -25.28 -17.44
C LEU A 101 9.10 -23.94 -17.72
N SER A 102 9.59 -22.87 -17.12
CA SER A 102 9.18 -21.48 -17.38
C SER A 102 10.15 -20.51 -16.69
N PRO A 103 10.44 -19.33 -17.26
CA PRO A 103 11.22 -18.30 -16.58
C PRO A 103 10.63 -17.87 -15.22
N ARG A 104 9.34 -18.11 -15.00
CA ARG A 104 8.61 -17.79 -13.76
C ARG A 104 8.50 -18.95 -12.78
N ALA A 105 8.89 -20.17 -13.19
CA ALA A 105 8.84 -21.39 -12.39
C ALA A 105 9.98 -21.45 -11.36
N TYR A 106 9.91 -20.56 -10.37
CA TYR A 106 10.81 -20.55 -9.24
C TYR A 106 10.08 -20.01 -8.00
N SER A 107 10.53 -20.41 -6.81
CA SER A 107 10.08 -19.85 -5.54
C SER A 107 11.24 -19.66 -4.57
N TYR A 108 11.04 -18.84 -3.55
CA TYR A 108 12.02 -18.54 -2.51
C TYR A 108 11.59 -19.19 -1.19
N PHE A 109 12.58 -19.67 -0.43
CA PHE A 109 12.36 -20.37 0.83
C PHE A 109 13.22 -19.77 1.94
N GLY A 110 12.61 -19.55 3.10
CA GLY A 110 13.25 -19.14 4.35
C GLY A 110 14.15 -20.22 4.90
N LEU A 111 15.34 -19.85 5.38
CA LEU A 111 16.23 -20.71 6.15
C LEU A 111 16.38 -20.19 7.57
N TYR A 112 16.30 -21.09 8.55
CA TYR A 112 16.60 -20.74 9.94
C TYR A 112 17.14 -21.94 10.72
N PRO A 113 18.01 -21.72 11.71
CA PRO A 113 18.54 -22.80 12.54
C PRO A 113 17.61 -23.14 13.71
N GLU A 114 17.87 -24.26 14.38
CA GLU A 114 17.31 -24.51 15.70
C GLU A 114 17.70 -23.39 16.67
N GLU A 115 16.75 -22.96 17.50
CA GLU A 115 16.97 -21.86 18.44
C GLU A 115 18.11 -22.19 19.41
N GLY A 116 19.04 -21.25 19.58
CA GLY A 116 20.21 -21.42 20.44
C GLY A 116 21.36 -22.22 19.82
N THR A 117 21.33 -22.51 18.50
CA THR A 117 22.49 -23.12 17.81
C THR A 117 23.65 -22.12 17.73
N PRO A 118 24.79 -22.36 18.41
CA PRO A 118 25.89 -21.40 18.46
C PRO A 118 26.73 -21.41 17.19
N GLY A 119 27.32 -20.26 16.82
CA GLY A 119 28.26 -20.16 15.71
C GLY A 119 27.62 -20.07 14.33
N LEU A 120 26.34 -19.68 14.30
CA LEU A 120 25.60 -19.37 13.06
C LEU A 120 25.26 -17.89 12.94
N GLU A 121 25.62 -17.09 13.95
CA GLU A 121 25.46 -15.65 13.88
C GLU A 121 26.22 -15.11 12.66
N GLY A 122 25.52 -14.48 11.72
CA GLY A 122 26.10 -13.97 10.47
C GLY A 122 26.25 -15.00 9.35
N VAL A 123 26.04 -16.30 9.60
CA VAL A 123 26.01 -17.35 8.56
C VAL A 123 24.60 -17.60 8.06
N ILE A 124 23.62 -17.69 8.97
CA ILE A 124 22.19 -17.80 8.65
C ILE A 124 21.44 -16.67 9.34
N ILE A 125 20.81 -15.79 8.57
CA ILE A 125 20.12 -14.62 9.12
C ILE A 125 18.72 -14.98 9.66
N GLY A 126 18.05 -15.92 9.01
CA GLY A 126 16.64 -16.22 9.31
C GLY A 126 16.44 -16.87 10.68
N ARG A 127 15.27 -16.61 11.27
CA ARG A 127 14.87 -17.04 12.61
C ARG A 127 13.56 -17.82 12.60
N PRO A 128 13.31 -18.65 13.64
CA PRO A 128 12.02 -19.30 13.81
C PRO A 128 10.91 -18.28 14.01
N ILE A 129 9.77 -18.53 13.37
CA ILE A 129 8.51 -17.81 13.59
C ILE A 129 7.71 -18.62 14.60
N LYS A 130 7.23 -17.97 15.66
CA LYS A 130 6.49 -18.63 16.75
C LYS A 130 5.05 -18.14 16.79
N PRO A 131 4.17 -18.75 17.61
CA PRO A 131 2.83 -18.20 17.83
C PRO A 131 2.89 -16.73 18.29
N PRO A 132 2.04 -15.82 17.76
CA PRO A 132 2.14 -14.39 18.06
C PRO A 132 2.10 -14.05 19.56
N ARG A 133 1.30 -14.79 20.34
CA ARG A 133 1.18 -14.61 21.80
C ARG A 133 2.49 -14.85 22.55
N GLU A 134 3.38 -15.67 22.00
CA GLU A 134 4.69 -16.02 22.56
C GLU A 134 5.78 -15.03 22.11
N GLN A 135 5.44 -14.07 21.24
CA GLN A 135 6.36 -13.07 20.68
C GLN A 135 6.25 -11.70 21.33
N ILE A 136 5.54 -11.57 22.44
CA ILE A 136 5.45 -10.32 23.22
C ILE A 136 6.85 -9.81 23.63
N GLY A 137 7.76 -10.72 24.02
CA GLY A 137 9.14 -10.36 24.35
C GLY A 137 9.85 -9.69 23.17
N ARG A 138 9.68 -10.21 21.95
CA ARG A 138 10.27 -9.63 20.73
C ARG A 138 9.72 -8.24 20.43
N VAL A 139 8.41 -8.04 20.57
CA VAL A 139 7.80 -6.71 20.41
C VAL A 139 8.37 -5.74 21.45
N SER A 140 8.54 -6.19 22.69
CA SER A 140 9.16 -5.39 23.74
C SER A 140 10.61 -5.01 23.42
N ASP A 141 11.39 -5.92 22.85
CA ASP A 141 12.78 -5.68 22.46
C ASP A 141 12.87 -4.69 21.30
N TRP A 142 12.00 -4.80 20.29
CA TRP A 142 11.92 -3.82 19.20
C TRP A 142 11.53 -2.43 19.70
N VAL A 143 10.57 -2.34 20.61
CA VAL A 143 10.16 -1.09 21.25
C VAL A 143 11.34 -0.47 22.02
N LYS A 144 12.02 -1.24 22.88
CA LYS A 144 13.18 -0.77 23.66
C LYS A 144 14.33 -0.32 22.78
N PHE A 145 14.64 -1.07 21.73
CA PHE A 145 15.66 -0.70 20.76
C PHE A 145 15.30 0.63 20.08
N CYS A 146 14.05 0.78 19.64
CA CYS A 146 13.57 2.00 19.03
C CYS A 146 13.64 3.19 20.00
N ASP A 147 13.20 3.03 21.25
CA ASP A 147 13.27 4.07 22.29
C ASP A 147 14.71 4.50 22.59
N GLY A 148 15.67 3.57 22.56
CA GLY A 148 17.07 3.85 22.85
C GLY A 148 17.87 4.45 21.68
N ASN A 149 17.46 4.19 20.43
CA ASN A 149 18.29 4.48 19.25
C ASN A 149 17.65 5.43 18.23
N HIS A 150 16.32 5.52 18.16
CA HIS A 150 15.62 6.28 17.11
C HIS A 150 15.04 7.60 17.65
N LYS A 151 15.79 8.69 17.49
CA LYS A 151 15.40 10.04 17.96
C LYS A 151 14.09 10.51 17.33
N GLY A 152 13.80 10.09 16.09
CA GLY A 152 12.57 10.44 15.39
C GLY A 152 11.34 9.69 15.89
N CYS A 153 11.52 8.59 16.63
CA CYS A 153 10.41 7.73 17.07
C CYS A 153 9.92 8.03 18.50
N HIS A 154 10.69 8.76 19.31
CA HIS A 154 10.29 8.99 20.71
C HIS A 154 9.02 9.84 20.78
N SER A 155 7.97 9.26 21.38
CA SER A 155 6.72 9.95 21.66
C SER A 155 6.55 9.92 23.16
N ASP A 156 7.07 10.97 23.80
CA ASP A 156 6.86 11.26 25.20
C ASP A 156 5.38 11.22 25.58
N ALA A 157 5.10 11.21 26.88
CA ALA A 157 3.73 11.35 27.33
C ALA A 157 3.11 12.62 26.71
N CYS A 158 1.98 12.44 26.05
CA CYS A 158 1.30 13.48 25.30
C CYS A 158 -0.12 13.65 25.85
N PRO A 159 -0.81 14.76 25.53
CA PRO A 159 -2.23 14.88 25.84
C PRO A 159 -3.00 13.69 25.26
N LEU A 160 -3.74 12.99 26.12
CA LEU A 160 -4.55 11.87 25.70
C LEU A 160 -5.71 12.37 24.81
N PRO A 161 -6.22 11.54 23.89
CA PRO A 161 -7.45 11.81 23.17
C PRO A 161 -8.62 12.11 24.12
N THR A 162 -9.73 12.66 23.60
CA THR A 162 -10.93 13.00 24.39
C THR A 162 -11.36 11.84 25.29
N ARG A 163 -11.32 10.63 24.73
CA ARG A 163 -11.59 9.37 25.44
C ARG A 163 -10.54 8.33 25.05
N VAL A 164 -10.18 7.49 26.00
CA VAL A 164 -9.35 6.28 25.81
C VAL A 164 -9.95 5.14 26.60
N VAL A 165 -9.58 3.91 26.30
CA VAL A 165 -9.85 2.76 27.16
C VAL A 165 -8.69 2.64 28.16
N ASP A 166 -8.99 2.77 29.45
CA ASP A 166 -8.07 2.47 30.54
C ASP A 166 -8.06 0.95 30.74
N VAL A 167 -6.98 0.32 30.32
CA VAL A 167 -6.79 -1.13 30.41
C VAL A 167 -6.11 -1.56 31.70
N GLY A 168 -5.60 -0.64 32.51
CA GLY A 168 -4.73 -0.98 33.65
C GLY A 168 -3.41 -1.62 33.21
N VAL A 169 -2.52 -1.90 34.17
CA VAL A 169 -1.18 -2.48 33.89
C VAL A 169 -0.91 -3.80 34.64
N ASP A 170 -1.76 -4.14 35.61
CA ASP A 170 -1.60 -5.30 36.50
C ASP A 170 -2.52 -6.49 36.12
N GLY A 171 -3.38 -6.32 35.10
CA GLY A 171 -4.28 -7.37 34.61
C GLY A 171 -5.48 -7.70 35.51
N HIS A 172 -5.55 -7.12 36.71
CA HIS A 172 -6.60 -7.42 37.70
C HIS A 172 -7.84 -6.53 37.58
N ARG A 173 -7.73 -5.40 36.87
CA ARG A 173 -8.84 -4.47 36.65
C ARG A 173 -9.51 -4.74 35.32
N GLU A 174 -10.84 -4.67 35.28
CA GLU A 174 -11.55 -4.68 34.01
C GLU A 174 -11.22 -3.40 33.22
N PRO A 175 -11.04 -3.50 31.89
CA PRO A 175 -10.95 -2.32 31.03
C PRO A 175 -12.19 -1.44 31.20
N ARG A 176 -12.05 -0.13 30.97
CA ARG A 176 -13.20 0.79 30.91
C ARG A 176 -12.89 1.98 30.02
N LEU A 177 -13.93 2.58 29.46
CA LEU A 177 -13.80 3.87 28.81
C LEU A 177 -13.46 4.94 29.87
N PHE A 178 -12.59 5.87 29.50
CA PHE A 178 -12.11 6.93 30.37
C PHE A 178 -12.13 8.26 29.62
N ILE A 179 -12.91 9.22 30.14
CA ILE A 179 -12.90 10.61 29.67
C ILE A 179 -11.70 11.29 30.29
N THR A 180 -10.78 11.75 29.44
CA THR A 180 -9.42 12.09 29.88
C THR A 180 -9.32 13.46 30.53
N GLY A 181 -10.21 14.40 30.19
CA GLY A 181 -10.15 15.78 30.67
C GLY A 181 -8.83 16.49 30.32
N GLY A 182 -8.13 16.04 29.27
CA GLY A 182 -6.80 16.58 28.90
C GLY A 182 -5.64 16.00 29.71
N ALA A 183 -5.83 14.87 30.41
CA ALA A 183 -4.75 14.14 31.06
C ALA A 183 -3.61 13.83 30.08
N VAL A 184 -2.40 13.71 30.61
CA VAL A 184 -1.18 13.40 29.84
C VAL A 184 -0.73 11.98 30.14
N GLY A 185 -0.36 11.23 29.11
CA GLY A 185 0.11 9.86 29.27
C GLY A 185 0.56 9.24 27.95
N ARG A 186 1.15 8.04 28.05
CA ARG A 186 1.37 7.20 26.87
C ARG A 186 0.12 6.38 26.59
N TYR A 187 -0.28 6.31 25.33
CA TYR A 187 -1.37 5.46 24.87
C TYR A 187 -0.99 4.75 23.57
N MET A 188 -1.62 3.61 23.33
CA MET A 188 -1.54 2.88 22.08
C MET A 188 -2.81 3.09 21.26
N THR A 189 -2.78 2.81 19.97
CA THR A 189 -3.96 2.82 19.09
C THR A 189 -4.16 1.43 18.48
N LEU A 190 -5.40 1.08 18.15
CA LEU A 190 -5.74 -0.15 17.44
C LEU A 190 -6.26 0.15 16.04
N SER A 191 -5.48 -0.22 15.03
CA SER A 191 -5.90 -0.29 13.64
C SER A 191 -6.48 -1.68 13.35
N HIS A 192 -7.77 -1.74 13.02
CA HIS A 192 -8.49 -3.00 12.82
C HIS A 192 -9.60 -2.88 11.78
N CYS A 193 -10.06 -4.02 11.26
CA CYS A 193 -11.24 -4.10 10.40
C CYS A 193 -12.51 -4.17 11.26
N TRP A 194 -13.52 -3.37 10.92
CA TRP A 194 -14.83 -3.52 11.56
C TRP A 194 -15.59 -4.74 11.04
N GLY A 195 -15.40 -5.10 9.77
CA GLY A 195 -16.04 -6.26 9.16
C GLY A 195 -17.55 -6.13 8.97
N LEU A 196 -18.19 -7.28 8.72
CA LEU A 196 -19.64 -7.40 8.55
C LEU A 196 -20.38 -7.77 9.84
N HIS A 197 -19.65 -8.25 10.86
CA HIS A 197 -20.23 -8.60 12.15
C HIS A 197 -20.40 -7.37 13.06
N PRO A 198 -21.38 -7.36 13.99
CA PRO A 198 -21.54 -6.29 14.96
C PRO A 198 -20.26 -6.11 15.79
N VAL A 199 -19.68 -4.92 15.73
CA VAL A 199 -18.55 -4.50 16.57
C VAL A 199 -19.09 -3.84 17.83
N ILE A 200 -18.45 -4.05 18.98
CA ILE A 200 -18.79 -3.31 20.20
C ILE A 200 -18.51 -1.83 19.94
N ARG A 201 -19.54 -0.99 20.11
CA ARG A 201 -19.50 0.43 19.81
C ARG A 201 -20.01 1.24 20.99
N THR A 202 -19.36 2.37 21.24
CA THR A 202 -19.90 3.38 22.15
C THR A 202 -20.96 4.18 21.41
N THR A 203 -22.16 4.23 21.97
CA THR A 203 -23.26 5.09 21.53
C THR A 203 -23.76 5.92 22.70
N SER A 204 -24.66 6.85 22.45
CA SER A 204 -25.34 7.64 23.50
C SER A 204 -26.00 6.75 24.56
N HIS A 205 -26.38 5.52 24.21
CA HIS A 205 -27.02 4.55 25.11
C HIS A 205 -26.04 3.64 25.87
N THR A 206 -24.84 3.40 25.34
CA THR A 206 -23.86 2.45 25.92
C THR A 206 -22.69 3.13 26.61
N ILE A 207 -22.56 4.46 26.48
CA ILE A 207 -21.42 5.20 27.03
C ILE A 207 -21.29 5.05 28.55
N ASP A 208 -22.38 5.13 29.31
CA ASP A 208 -22.35 5.01 30.77
C ASP A 208 -21.92 3.61 31.21
N ASP A 209 -22.40 2.57 30.51
CA ASP A 209 -21.97 1.19 30.75
C ASP A 209 -20.48 1.02 30.47
N HIS A 210 -20.00 1.56 29.35
CA HIS A 210 -18.59 1.49 28.96
C HIS A 210 -17.67 2.27 29.92
N LEU A 211 -18.14 3.39 30.49
CA LEU A 211 -17.44 4.13 31.55
C LEU A 211 -17.33 3.33 32.85
N GLY A 212 -18.35 2.50 33.14
CA GLY A 212 -18.34 1.58 34.27
C GLY A 212 -17.34 0.45 34.08
N ALA A 213 -17.54 -0.38 33.05
CA ALA A 213 -16.67 -1.50 32.70
C ALA A 213 -16.86 -1.98 31.26
N LEU A 214 -15.80 -2.52 30.68
CA LEU A 214 -15.75 -3.25 29.42
C LEU A 214 -15.17 -4.65 29.72
N PRO A 215 -16.00 -5.61 30.18
CA PRO A 215 -15.51 -6.91 30.64
C PRO A 215 -14.66 -7.62 29.58
N LEU A 216 -13.43 -7.97 29.94
CA LEU A 216 -12.42 -8.47 29.00
C LEU A 216 -12.84 -9.77 28.30
N ASP A 217 -13.64 -10.60 28.97
CA ASP A 217 -14.20 -11.84 28.47
C ASP A 217 -15.31 -11.63 27.42
N LYS A 218 -15.99 -10.48 27.47
CA LYS A 218 -17.02 -10.07 26.51
C LYS A 218 -16.47 -9.29 25.32
N LEU A 219 -15.22 -8.81 25.41
CA LEU A 219 -14.58 -8.14 24.28
C LEU A 219 -14.30 -9.14 23.14
N PRO A 220 -14.52 -8.74 21.88
CA PRO A 220 -14.18 -9.58 20.75
C PRO A 220 -12.66 -9.82 20.71
N PRO A 221 -12.20 -10.96 20.16
CA PRO A 221 -10.79 -11.34 20.15
C PRO A 221 -9.80 -10.24 19.79
N THR A 222 -10.08 -9.42 18.78
CA THR A 222 -9.18 -8.32 18.38
C THR A 222 -9.02 -7.27 19.47
N PHE A 223 -10.09 -6.94 20.19
CA PHE A 223 -10.04 -5.93 21.25
C PHE A 223 -9.39 -6.52 22.50
N ARG A 224 -9.74 -7.75 22.84
CA ARG A 224 -9.13 -8.49 23.95
C ARG A 224 -7.62 -8.63 23.75
N ASP A 225 -7.18 -9.07 22.58
CA ASP A 225 -5.76 -9.21 22.27
C ASP A 225 -5.04 -7.86 22.34
N ALA A 226 -5.65 -6.79 21.81
CA ALA A 226 -5.08 -5.44 21.90
C ALA A 226 -4.91 -4.95 23.36
N VAL A 227 -5.89 -5.23 24.23
CA VAL A 227 -5.80 -4.98 25.67
C VAL A 227 -4.64 -5.75 26.30
N LEU A 228 -4.49 -7.04 25.97
CA LEU A 228 -3.41 -7.89 26.49
C LEU A 228 -2.03 -7.42 26.01
N ILE A 229 -1.91 -7.03 24.74
CA ILE A 229 -0.68 -6.46 24.17
C ILE A 229 -0.31 -5.17 24.91
N ALA A 230 -1.26 -4.24 25.07
CA ALA A 230 -1.02 -2.98 25.76
C ALA A 230 -0.53 -3.18 27.20
N ARG A 231 -1.21 -4.05 27.96
CA ARG A 231 -0.80 -4.44 29.32
C ARG A 231 0.62 -5.02 29.36
N SER A 232 0.92 -5.92 28.42
CA SER A 232 2.22 -6.60 28.37
C SER A 232 3.40 -5.66 28.09
N LEU A 233 3.13 -4.54 27.41
CA LEU A 233 4.11 -3.47 27.16
C LEU A 233 4.09 -2.39 28.26
N GLY A 234 3.29 -2.57 29.32
CA GLY A 234 3.15 -1.61 30.42
C GLY A 234 2.40 -0.33 30.04
N ILE A 235 1.62 -0.34 28.96
CA ILE A 235 0.84 0.82 28.52
C ILE A 235 -0.60 0.72 29.01
N ARG A 236 -1.00 1.73 29.80
CA ARG A 236 -2.29 1.77 30.49
C ARG A 236 -3.47 2.14 29.59
N TYR A 237 -3.24 2.91 28.52
CA TYR A 237 -4.31 3.48 27.73
C TYR A 237 -4.25 2.98 26.29
N ILE A 238 -5.41 2.60 25.74
CA ILE A 238 -5.55 2.28 24.31
C ILE A 238 -6.71 3.06 23.71
N TRP A 239 -6.51 3.58 22.51
CA TRP A 239 -7.54 4.22 21.73
C TRP A 239 -8.04 3.26 20.64
N ILE A 240 -9.35 3.05 20.62
CA ILE A 240 -10.05 2.19 19.66
C ILE A 240 -11.23 3.02 19.14
N ASP A 241 -11.25 3.32 17.85
CA ASP A 241 -12.21 4.24 17.21
C ASP A 241 -13.67 3.96 17.58
N SER A 242 -14.09 2.71 17.48
CA SER A 242 -15.44 2.23 17.78
C SER A 242 -15.85 2.43 19.24
N LEU A 243 -14.88 2.49 20.18
CA LEU A 243 -15.13 2.70 21.61
C LEU A 243 -14.91 4.14 22.06
N CYS A 244 -13.98 4.85 21.43
CA CYS A 244 -13.55 6.19 21.86
C CYS A 244 -14.30 7.33 21.15
N ILE A 245 -15.06 7.01 20.10
CA ILE A 245 -15.96 7.94 19.39
C ILE A 245 -17.40 7.46 19.61
N VAL A 246 -18.32 8.41 19.88
CA VAL A 246 -19.75 8.15 20.02
C VAL A 246 -20.37 7.97 18.63
N GLN A 247 -20.64 6.72 18.25
CA GLN A 247 -20.89 6.32 16.85
C GLN A 247 -22.21 6.80 16.25
N ASP A 248 -23.16 7.17 17.10
CA ASP A 248 -24.48 7.72 16.75
C ASP A 248 -24.54 9.25 16.85
N SER A 249 -23.46 9.93 17.23
CA SER A 249 -23.37 11.39 17.24
C SER A 249 -22.53 11.90 16.06
N LYS A 250 -23.18 12.67 15.18
CA LYS A 250 -22.49 13.32 14.06
C LYS A 250 -21.50 14.36 14.57
N GLU A 251 -21.87 15.10 15.60
CA GLU A 251 -21.06 16.16 16.21
C GLU A 251 -19.77 15.58 16.83
N ASP A 252 -19.89 14.49 17.59
CA ASP A 252 -18.72 13.81 18.18
C ASP A 252 -17.83 13.21 17.09
N TRP A 253 -18.42 12.61 16.05
CA TRP A 253 -17.66 12.11 14.91
C TRP A 253 -16.89 13.22 14.17
N GLU A 254 -17.51 14.38 13.92
CA GLU A 254 -16.84 15.52 13.28
C GLU A 254 -15.67 16.05 14.13
N LEU A 255 -15.83 16.11 15.45
CA LEU A 255 -14.78 16.56 16.36
C LEU A 255 -13.61 15.57 16.45
N GLU A 256 -13.89 14.27 16.46
CA GLU A 256 -12.87 13.24 16.62
C GLU A 256 -12.19 12.88 15.29
N SER A 257 -12.91 12.88 14.16
CA SER A 257 -12.34 12.59 12.84
C SER A 257 -11.25 13.58 12.43
N VAL A 258 -11.44 14.88 12.71
CA VAL A 258 -10.43 15.94 12.52
C VAL A 258 -9.15 15.66 13.32
N LYS A 259 -9.28 15.00 14.48
CA LYS A 259 -8.15 14.68 15.37
C LYS A 259 -7.50 13.35 15.06
N MET A 260 -8.14 12.45 14.29
CA MET A 260 -7.65 11.09 14.05
C MET A 260 -6.19 11.05 13.61
N GLY A 261 -5.81 11.92 12.66
CA GLY A 261 -4.41 12.01 12.22
C GLY A 261 -3.45 12.28 13.38
N THR A 262 -3.78 13.24 14.25
CA THR A 262 -2.98 13.56 15.44
C THR A 262 -3.02 12.43 16.49
N ILE A 263 -4.15 11.73 16.64
CA ILE A 263 -4.29 10.60 17.56
C ILE A 263 -3.34 9.47 17.18
N TYR A 264 -3.24 9.11 15.89
CA TYR A 264 -2.26 8.11 15.44
C TYR A 264 -0.83 8.66 15.45
N ALA A 265 -0.63 9.93 15.09
CA ALA A 265 0.70 10.55 15.11
C ALA A 265 1.33 10.66 16.50
N SER A 266 0.51 10.77 17.54
CA SER A 266 0.95 10.94 18.93
C SER A 266 0.90 9.64 19.74
N SER A 267 0.44 8.53 19.13
CA SER A 267 0.41 7.23 19.81
C SER A 267 1.83 6.73 20.06
N TYR A 268 2.02 6.04 21.18
CA TYR A 268 3.31 5.42 21.50
C TYR A 268 3.63 4.27 20.54
N LEU A 269 2.60 3.47 20.22
CA LEU A 269 2.64 2.34 19.29
C LEU A 269 1.23 2.06 18.77
N THR A 270 1.10 1.83 17.47
CA THR A 270 -0.13 1.37 16.84
C THR A 270 -0.10 -0.15 16.67
N ILE A 271 -1.09 -0.85 17.20
CA ILE A 271 -1.32 -2.28 16.93
C ILE A 271 -2.13 -2.39 15.65
N ALA A 272 -1.63 -3.14 14.67
CA ALA A 272 -2.36 -3.44 13.44
C ALA A 272 -2.79 -4.91 13.45
N ALA A 273 -4.10 -5.17 13.49
CA ALA A 273 -4.66 -6.50 13.32
C ALA A 273 -4.72 -6.88 11.83
N SER A 274 -3.56 -6.91 11.16
CA SER A 274 -3.44 -6.95 9.69
C SER A 274 -4.10 -8.18 9.05
N ALA A 275 -4.04 -9.34 9.70
CA ALA A 275 -4.65 -10.58 9.25
C ALA A 275 -6.15 -10.70 9.56
N SER A 276 -6.67 -9.88 10.48
CA SER A 276 -8.03 -10.02 10.99
C SER A 276 -9.04 -9.35 10.04
N PRO A 277 -10.01 -10.09 9.48
CA PRO A 277 -11.01 -9.51 8.58
C PRO A 277 -12.04 -8.65 9.30
N ASP A 278 -12.19 -8.83 10.61
CA ASP A 278 -13.13 -8.11 11.46
C ASP A 278 -12.64 -8.13 12.93
N SER A 279 -13.50 -7.72 13.87
CA SER A 279 -13.15 -7.73 15.30
C SER A 279 -12.99 -9.13 15.90
N THR A 280 -13.43 -10.19 15.23
CA THR A 280 -13.47 -11.57 15.74
C THR A 280 -12.22 -12.40 15.44
N GLY A 281 -11.37 -12.00 14.50
CA GLY A 281 -10.16 -12.76 14.14
C GLY A 281 -9.06 -12.71 15.19
N GLY A 282 -8.79 -11.54 15.77
CA GLY A 282 -7.75 -11.36 16.79
C GLY A 282 -6.38 -10.97 16.24
N CYS A 283 -5.47 -10.56 17.13
CA CYS A 283 -4.05 -10.37 16.81
C CYS A 283 -3.28 -11.68 16.99
N PHE A 284 -3.78 -12.61 17.81
CA PHE A 284 -3.11 -13.87 18.13
C PHE A 284 -3.63 -15.05 17.31
N MET A 285 -4.02 -14.81 16.05
CA MET A 285 -4.46 -15.85 15.14
C MET A 285 -3.43 -16.99 15.03
N PRO A 286 -3.88 -18.27 15.01
CA PRO A 286 -2.99 -19.39 14.77
C PRO A 286 -2.30 -19.27 13.41
N ARG A 287 -0.99 -19.55 13.40
CA ARG A 287 -0.18 -19.54 12.18
C ARG A 287 0.03 -20.95 11.66
N HIS A 288 0.11 -21.11 10.35
CA HIS A 288 0.42 -22.40 9.72
C HIS A 288 1.92 -22.70 9.78
N THR A 289 2.44 -23.16 10.93
CA THR A 289 3.86 -23.56 11.10
C THR A 289 4.16 -25.01 10.68
N SER A 290 3.16 -25.75 10.20
CA SER A 290 3.21 -27.21 10.03
C SER A 290 3.93 -27.70 8.76
N ARG A 291 4.66 -26.83 8.05
CA ARG A 291 5.23 -27.15 6.71
C ARG A 291 6.76 -27.06 6.65
N ASP A 292 7.41 -26.76 7.77
CA ASP A 292 8.85 -26.56 7.81
C ASP A 292 9.57 -27.91 7.73
N VAL A 293 10.61 -28.00 6.89
CA VAL A 293 11.32 -29.25 6.63
C VAL A 293 12.77 -29.12 7.08
N LYS A 294 13.19 -30.06 7.92
CA LYS A 294 14.56 -30.12 8.46
C LYS A 294 15.52 -30.71 7.42
N VAL A 295 16.62 -30.01 7.14
CA VAL A 295 17.67 -30.41 6.19
C VAL A 295 19.05 -30.21 6.80
N ARG A 296 20.07 -30.83 6.20
CA ARG A 296 21.46 -30.68 6.63
C ARG A 296 22.02 -29.33 6.18
N PHE A 297 22.84 -28.72 7.03
CA PHE A 297 23.70 -27.59 6.70
C PHE A 297 25.06 -27.80 7.34
N THR A 298 26.14 -27.80 6.56
CA THR A 298 27.50 -27.92 7.09
C THR A 298 28.18 -26.57 7.11
N VAL A 299 28.53 -26.10 8.31
CA VAL A 299 29.34 -24.90 8.51
C VAL A 299 30.81 -25.27 8.32
N ARG A 300 31.49 -24.57 7.42
CA ARG A 300 32.92 -24.75 7.13
C ARG A 300 33.69 -23.57 7.74
N ASN A 301 34.48 -23.83 8.77
CA ASN A 301 35.40 -22.86 9.37
C ASN A 301 36.84 -23.27 9.05
N SER A 302 37.79 -22.34 9.15
CA SER A 302 39.22 -22.61 8.91
C SER A 302 39.74 -23.74 9.80
N GLY A 303 39.74 -24.97 9.27
CA GLY A 303 40.23 -26.19 9.93
C GLY A 303 39.19 -27.04 10.69
N ASP A 304 37.91 -26.66 10.73
CA ASP A 304 36.84 -27.46 11.36
C ASP A 304 35.52 -27.39 10.55
N SER A 305 34.81 -28.51 10.45
CA SER A 305 33.54 -28.60 9.72
C SER A 305 32.48 -29.22 10.61
N ARG A 306 31.41 -28.47 10.86
CA ARG A 306 30.31 -28.89 11.73
C ARG A 306 29.03 -29.03 10.93
N SER A 307 28.52 -30.26 10.86
CA SER A 307 27.20 -30.52 10.30
C SER A 307 26.12 -30.26 11.34
N ILE A 308 25.18 -29.40 10.99
CA ILE A 308 24.02 -29.05 11.80
C ILE A 308 22.75 -29.29 10.98
N SER A 309 21.60 -29.05 11.62
CA SER A 309 20.32 -29.04 10.93
C SER A 309 19.71 -27.65 10.90
N VAL A 310 19.12 -27.32 9.76
CA VAL A 310 18.38 -26.08 9.55
C VAL A 310 16.99 -26.43 9.03
N PHE A 311 16.05 -25.51 9.19
CA PHE A 311 14.70 -25.63 8.66
C PHE A 311 14.55 -24.81 7.40
N VAL A 312 13.88 -25.42 6.42
CA VAL A 312 13.43 -24.76 5.18
C VAL A 312 11.94 -24.54 5.29
N ARG A 313 11.49 -23.32 5.03
CA ARG A 313 10.06 -22.97 5.01
C ARG A 313 9.69 -22.16 3.78
N PRO A 314 8.40 -22.11 3.39
CA PRO A 314 7.94 -21.17 2.37
C PRO A 314 8.27 -19.73 2.78
N ARG A 315 8.52 -18.85 1.82
CA ARG A 315 8.69 -17.41 2.08
C ARG A 315 7.47 -16.89 2.88
N PRO A 316 7.67 -16.41 4.12
CA PRO A 316 6.60 -15.76 4.86
C PRO A 316 6.22 -14.44 4.18
N ARG A 317 4.97 -14.02 4.33
CA ARG A 317 4.55 -12.65 3.97
C ARG A 317 5.40 -11.61 4.69
N ASP A 318 5.70 -10.53 3.99
CA ASP A 318 6.52 -9.40 4.42
C ASP A 318 5.86 -8.07 4.00
N PHE A 319 6.59 -6.95 4.13
CA PHE A 319 6.07 -5.63 3.76
C PHE A 319 5.59 -5.52 2.31
N SER A 320 6.16 -6.29 1.35
CA SER A 320 5.67 -6.24 -0.04
C SER A 320 4.28 -6.87 -0.20
N HIS A 321 3.86 -7.70 0.76
CA HIS A 321 2.55 -8.33 0.79
C HIS A 321 1.53 -7.54 1.59
N LEU A 322 1.97 -6.66 2.49
CA LEU A 322 1.12 -5.87 3.38
C LEU A 322 -0.02 -5.11 2.66
N PRO A 323 0.16 -4.51 1.47
CA PRO A 323 -0.93 -3.83 0.75
C PRO A 323 -2.10 -4.75 0.35
N THR A 324 -1.85 -6.05 0.28
CA THR A 324 -2.87 -7.08 -0.02
C THR A 324 -3.50 -7.68 1.24
N SER A 325 -3.03 -7.29 2.44
CA SER A 325 -3.63 -7.73 3.70
C SER A 325 -5.03 -7.15 3.87
N THR A 326 -5.86 -7.84 4.66
CA THR A 326 -7.26 -7.46 4.83
C THR A 326 -7.40 -6.05 5.41
N LEU A 327 -6.55 -5.68 6.38
CA LEU A 327 -6.55 -4.35 6.97
C LEU A 327 -6.20 -3.25 5.95
N HIS A 328 -5.15 -3.44 5.16
CA HIS A 328 -4.65 -2.40 4.24
C HIS A 328 -5.52 -2.22 2.99
N SER A 329 -6.51 -3.09 2.80
CA SER A 329 -7.58 -2.86 1.82
C SER A 329 -8.48 -1.67 2.20
N ARG A 330 -8.44 -1.18 3.44
CA ARG A 330 -9.27 -0.06 3.92
C ARG A 330 -8.60 1.30 3.70
N ALA A 331 -9.40 2.28 3.30
CA ALA A 331 -8.95 3.64 3.05
C ALA A 331 -8.34 4.34 4.29
N TRP A 332 -9.06 4.30 5.44
CA TRP A 332 -8.63 4.94 6.69
C TRP A 332 -7.26 4.47 7.18
N VAL A 333 -6.92 3.19 6.94
CA VAL A 333 -5.64 2.58 7.35
C VAL A 333 -4.43 3.28 6.73
N THR A 334 -4.58 3.99 5.61
CA THR A 334 -3.48 4.78 5.04
C THR A 334 -2.95 5.81 6.02
N GLN A 335 -3.80 6.66 6.61
CA GLN A 335 -3.32 7.64 7.58
C GLN A 335 -2.94 7.00 8.92
N GLU A 336 -3.64 5.94 9.33
CA GLU A 336 -3.33 5.21 10.57
C GLU A 336 -1.90 4.68 10.53
N ARG A 337 -1.49 4.08 9.40
CA ARG A 337 -0.14 3.57 9.18
C ARG A 337 0.89 4.69 9.03
N LEU A 338 0.67 5.61 8.10
CA LEU A 338 1.69 6.57 7.68
C LEU A 338 1.99 7.65 8.73
N LEU A 339 1.03 7.98 9.60
CA LEU A 339 1.24 8.97 10.66
C LEU A 339 1.82 8.36 11.95
N SER A 340 1.61 7.07 12.19
CA SER A 340 2.09 6.39 13.40
C SER A 340 3.61 6.42 13.51
N ALA A 341 4.12 6.73 14.71
CA ALA A 341 5.56 6.67 14.96
C ALA A 341 6.13 5.26 14.92
N ARG A 342 5.30 4.31 15.38
CA ARG A 342 5.57 2.87 15.41
C ARG A 342 4.30 2.12 15.08
N MET A 343 4.42 1.05 14.32
CA MET A 343 3.33 0.13 14.04
C MET A 343 3.83 -1.32 14.11
N ILE A 344 3.07 -2.15 14.81
CA ILE A 344 3.29 -3.60 14.85
C ILE A 344 2.14 -4.29 14.12
N HIS A 345 2.47 -4.95 13.01
CA HIS A 345 1.52 -5.73 12.23
C HIS A 345 1.50 -7.17 12.72
N TYR A 346 0.34 -7.59 13.18
CA TYR A 346 0.00 -9.00 13.34
C TYR A 346 -0.56 -9.50 12.01
N ASP A 347 0.35 -9.84 11.08
CA ASP A 347 0.00 -10.41 9.76
C ASP A 347 -0.12 -11.93 9.81
N THR A 348 -0.60 -12.53 8.72
CA THR A 348 -0.97 -13.94 8.63
C THR A 348 0.19 -14.88 8.96
N ASP A 349 1.40 -14.57 8.47
CA ASP A 349 2.54 -15.48 8.59
C ASP A 349 3.52 -15.07 9.69
N GLN A 350 3.70 -13.77 9.94
CA GLN A 350 4.68 -13.27 10.90
C GLN A 350 4.35 -11.87 11.42
N LEU A 351 5.06 -11.44 12.47
CA LEU A 351 5.03 -10.05 12.92
C LEU A 351 5.89 -9.18 12.00
N LEU A 352 5.37 -8.01 11.62
CA LEU A 352 6.12 -6.98 10.90
C LEU A 352 6.14 -5.71 11.75
N TRP A 353 7.32 -5.23 12.09
CA TRP A 353 7.52 -4.01 12.84
C TRP A 353 7.97 -2.90 11.91
N GLU A 354 7.31 -1.75 11.95
CA GLU A 354 7.81 -0.54 11.32
C GLU A 354 7.79 0.63 12.28
N CYS A 355 8.82 1.45 12.18
CA CYS A 355 8.90 2.77 12.81
C CYS A 355 9.48 3.75 11.80
N ARG A 356 9.67 5.01 12.22
CA ARG A 356 10.13 6.08 11.31
C ARG A 356 11.54 5.87 10.77
N GLU A 357 12.35 5.03 11.42
CA GLU A 357 13.78 4.84 11.07
C GLU A 357 14.11 3.41 10.67
N SER A 358 13.24 2.42 10.93
CA SER A 358 13.51 1.04 10.56
C SER A 358 12.25 0.21 10.37
N ARG A 359 12.38 -0.83 9.55
CA ARG A 359 11.42 -1.92 9.39
C ARG A 359 12.12 -3.23 9.74
N LEU A 360 11.44 -4.11 10.48
CA LEU A 360 11.95 -5.40 10.94
C LEU A 360 10.88 -6.48 10.73
N THR A 361 11.32 -7.69 10.40
CA THR A 361 10.46 -8.87 10.34
C THR A 361 10.76 -9.81 11.51
N GLU A 362 9.76 -10.57 11.96
CA GLU A 362 9.93 -11.58 13.01
C GLU A 362 11.05 -12.57 12.66
N ASP A 363 11.09 -12.98 11.40
CA ASP A 363 12.13 -13.88 10.94
C ASP A 363 13.52 -13.27 10.82
N GLY A 364 13.66 -11.96 10.94
CA GLY A 364 14.96 -11.27 10.91
C GLY A 364 15.54 -11.10 9.52
N VAL A 365 14.82 -11.49 8.47
CA VAL A 365 15.27 -11.23 7.12
C VAL A 365 15.23 -9.72 6.83
N PRO A 366 16.29 -9.13 6.25
CA PRO A 366 16.32 -7.70 5.95
C PRO A 366 15.18 -7.28 5.02
N VAL A 367 14.57 -6.15 5.36
CA VAL A 367 13.53 -5.53 4.53
C VAL A 367 14.18 -4.99 3.25
N GLY A 368 13.52 -5.14 2.10
CA GLY A 368 14.05 -4.69 0.81
C GLY A 368 14.86 -5.74 0.03
N ALA A 369 15.15 -6.90 0.61
CA ALA A 369 15.86 -8.00 -0.08
C ALA A 369 15.16 -8.55 -1.35
N PHE A 370 13.92 -8.13 -1.62
CA PHE A 370 13.15 -8.46 -2.83
C PHE A 370 12.66 -7.24 -3.61
N ASP A 371 12.98 -6.02 -3.16
CA ASP A 371 12.35 -4.83 -3.71
C ASP A 371 12.98 -4.49 -5.06
N SER A 372 12.40 -5.07 -6.11
CA SER A 372 12.56 -4.61 -7.49
C SER A 372 11.70 -3.36 -7.70
N GLY A 373 11.96 -2.33 -6.89
CA GLY A 373 11.59 -0.94 -7.13
C GLY A 373 10.10 -0.62 -7.27
N LYS A 374 9.17 -1.34 -6.62
CA LYS A 374 7.72 -1.12 -6.88
C LYS A 374 6.88 -0.53 -5.76
N MET A 375 7.42 -0.22 -4.59
CA MET A 375 6.63 0.50 -3.56
C MET A 375 7.38 1.62 -2.83
N ALA A 376 8.31 2.29 -3.52
CA ALA A 376 9.13 3.37 -2.97
C ALA A 376 8.34 4.50 -2.26
N TRP A 377 7.06 4.75 -2.60
CA TRP A 377 6.31 5.84 -1.98
C TRP A 377 5.92 5.56 -0.52
N ASP A 378 5.67 4.32 -0.11
CA ASP A 378 5.22 4.06 1.27
C ASP A 378 6.38 4.24 2.26
N GLU A 379 7.59 3.86 1.87
CA GLU A 379 8.83 4.10 2.59
C GLU A 379 9.20 5.59 2.61
N ARG A 380 9.04 6.28 1.48
CA ARG A 380 9.27 7.74 1.36
C ARG A 380 8.24 8.57 2.15
N LEU A 381 7.00 8.09 2.27
CA LEU A 381 5.88 8.76 2.95
C LEU A 381 5.58 8.26 4.35
N HIS A 382 6.48 7.55 5.02
CA HIS A 382 6.39 7.44 6.49
C HIS A 382 6.67 8.82 7.09
N LEU A 383 5.63 9.66 7.06
CA LEU A 383 5.63 11.07 7.39
C LEU A 383 5.56 11.21 8.91
N SER A 384 6.51 11.94 9.46
CA SER A 384 6.40 12.37 10.84
C SER A 384 6.84 13.81 11.04
N TYR A 385 6.04 14.51 11.83
CA TYR A 385 6.37 15.79 12.43
C TYR A 385 7.34 15.55 13.61
N PRO A 386 8.48 16.25 13.73
CA PRO A 386 9.00 17.36 12.92
C PRO A 386 9.98 16.94 11.81
N PHE A 387 10.22 15.63 11.60
CA PHE A 387 11.16 15.12 10.57
C PHE A 387 10.80 15.50 9.13
N ALA A 388 9.55 15.87 8.89
CA ALA A 388 9.08 16.43 7.64
C ALA A 388 9.62 17.86 7.33
N GLN A 389 10.39 18.49 8.20
CA GLN A 389 11.00 19.80 7.89
C GLN A 389 12.35 19.69 7.15
N SER A 390 13.07 18.58 7.26
CA SER A 390 14.45 18.47 6.73
C SER A 390 14.58 17.67 5.42
N ARG A 391 13.53 16.99 4.97
CA ARG A 391 13.55 16.11 3.78
C ARG A 391 12.73 16.59 2.58
N PHE A 392 11.96 17.67 2.70
CA PHE A 392 11.01 18.04 1.66
C PHE A 392 11.65 18.86 0.54
N ARG A 393 11.96 18.14 -0.54
CA ARG A 393 12.32 18.71 -1.84
C ARG A 393 11.04 18.92 -2.69
N PRO A 394 11.07 19.74 -3.76
CA PRO A 394 9.91 20.00 -4.62
C PRO A 394 9.18 18.74 -5.14
N GLU A 395 9.86 17.59 -5.15
CA GLU A 395 9.38 16.30 -5.64
C GLU A 395 8.39 15.58 -4.69
N PHE A 396 8.18 16.08 -3.46
CA PHE A 396 7.27 15.45 -2.47
C PHE A 396 5.84 15.23 -2.99
N VAL A 397 5.41 16.06 -3.94
CA VAL A 397 4.07 15.99 -4.52
C VAL A 397 3.87 14.70 -5.33
N TRP A 398 4.94 14.15 -5.90
CA TRP A 398 4.87 12.87 -6.61
C TRP A 398 4.63 11.72 -5.64
N ASP A 399 5.24 11.78 -4.46
CA ASP A 399 4.95 10.82 -3.41
C ASP A 399 3.47 10.87 -3.01
N TRP A 400 2.89 12.07 -2.85
CA TRP A 400 1.45 12.24 -2.60
C TRP A 400 0.61 11.56 -3.68
N TYR A 401 0.94 11.73 -4.96
CA TYR A 401 0.14 11.13 -6.02
C TYR A 401 0.35 9.63 -6.21
N ASP A 402 1.54 9.10 -5.94
CA ASP A 402 1.79 7.67 -5.84
C ASP A 402 0.91 7.06 -4.73
N MET A 403 0.86 7.75 -3.58
CA MET A 403 -0.03 7.38 -2.47
C MET A 403 -1.51 7.48 -2.87
N VAL A 404 -1.95 8.55 -3.55
CA VAL A 404 -3.34 8.68 -4.04
C VAL A 404 -3.69 7.53 -5.00
N SER A 405 -2.76 7.14 -5.88
CA SER A 405 -2.96 6.03 -6.81
C SER A 405 -3.19 4.71 -6.06
N ALA A 406 -2.42 4.45 -5.00
CA ALA A 406 -2.61 3.27 -4.15
C ALA A 406 -3.83 3.38 -3.22
N TYR A 407 -4.13 4.56 -2.70
CA TYR A 407 -5.24 4.86 -1.79
C TYR A 407 -6.59 4.75 -2.50
N SER A 408 -6.70 5.25 -3.72
CA SER A 408 -7.96 5.29 -4.47
C SER A 408 -8.49 3.88 -4.79
N GLY A 409 -7.62 2.87 -4.85
CA GLY A 409 -8.04 1.48 -4.98
C GLY A 409 -8.60 0.83 -3.71
N ARG A 410 -8.58 1.52 -2.56
CA ARG A 410 -8.97 0.95 -1.26
C ARG A 410 -10.46 1.10 -1.00
N GLY A 411 -11.01 0.12 -0.29
CA GLY A 411 -12.40 0.08 0.14
C GLY A 411 -12.70 1.14 1.20
N ILE A 412 -13.85 1.78 1.05
CA ILE A 412 -14.38 2.76 1.99
C ILE A 412 -15.86 2.48 2.21
N THR A 413 -16.30 2.44 3.47
CA THR A 413 -17.68 2.08 3.80
C THR A 413 -18.64 3.24 3.52
N LYS A 414 -18.24 4.46 3.89
CA LYS A 414 -19.00 5.67 3.59
C LYS A 414 -18.30 6.42 2.46
N ALA A 415 -18.98 6.62 1.34
CA ALA A 415 -18.45 7.32 0.18
C ALA A 415 -17.81 8.68 0.55
N HIS A 416 -18.47 9.44 1.42
CA HIS A 416 -18.03 10.78 1.85
C HIS A 416 -16.73 10.80 2.67
N ASP A 417 -16.27 9.66 3.20
CA ASP A 417 -15.05 9.59 4.03
C ASP A 417 -13.76 9.64 3.19
N ARG A 418 -13.86 9.71 1.85
CA ARG A 418 -12.74 9.60 0.92
C ARG A 418 -11.64 10.67 1.12
N LEU A 419 -12.04 11.92 1.30
CA LEU A 419 -11.08 12.99 1.64
C LEU A 419 -10.75 13.01 3.14
N PRO A 420 -11.73 12.88 4.07
CA PRO A 420 -11.46 12.77 5.50
C PRO A 420 -10.40 11.72 5.88
N ALA A 421 -10.41 10.56 5.24
CA ALA A 421 -9.45 9.48 5.52
C ALA A 421 -7.98 9.80 5.15
N LEU A 422 -7.73 10.91 4.44
CA LEU A 422 -6.39 11.43 4.13
C LEU A 422 -6.13 12.81 4.74
N SER A 423 -7.12 13.41 5.38
CA SER A 423 -7.06 14.80 5.86
C SER A 423 -5.91 15.04 6.85
N GLY A 424 -5.63 14.08 7.74
CA GLY A 424 -4.51 14.14 8.67
C GLY A 424 -3.15 14.21 7.96
N LEU A 425 -2.98 13.42 6.90
CA LEU A 425 -1.79 13.45 6.05
C LEU A 425 -1.68 14.77 5.29
N ALA A 426 -2.79 15.23 4.70
CA ALA A 426 -2.86 16.51 4.00
C ALA A 426 -2.50 17.68 4.93
N LYS A 427 -2.96 17.65 6.19
CA LYS A 427 -2.61 18.66 7.20
C LYS A 427 -1.11 18.68 7.47
N VAL A 428 -0.50 17.52 7.74
CA VAL A 428 0.95 17.44 7.99
C VAL A 428 1.75 17.95 6.80
N MET A 429 1.38 17.55 5.57
CA MET A 429 2.06 18.03 4.36
C MET A 429 1.89 19.53 4.13
N GLU A 430 0.69 20.08 4.33
CA GLU A 430 0.44 21.52 4.23
C GLU A 430 1.28 22.31 5.25
N GLU A 431 1.35 21.85 6.50
CA GLU A 431 2.16 22.47 7.56
C GLU A 431 3.67 22.42 7.27
N CYS A 432 4.16 21.32 6.68
CA CYS A 432 5.59 21.16 6.40
C CYS A 432 6.04 21.84 5.11
N THR A 433 5.16 21.96 4.12
CA THR A 433 5.52 22.47 2.78
C THR A 433 5.04 23.90 2.52
N GLY A 434 4.12 24.40 3.35
CA GLY A 434 3.41 25.65 3.13
C GLY A 434 2.46 25.63 1.93
N GLN A 435 2.27 24.47 1.29
CA GLN A 435 1.45 24.33 0.08
C GLN A 435 -0.02 24.17 0.44
N LYS A 436 -0.89 24.92 -0.23
CA LYS A 436 -2.33 24.88 0.02
C LYS A 436 -2.98 23.61 -0.56
N TYR A 437 -3.65 22.86 0.29
CA TYR A 437 -4.47 21.71 -0.10
C TYR A 437 -5.81 22.14 -0.70
N VAL A 438 -6.23 21.50 -1.79
CA VAL A 438 -7.50 21.76 -2.49
C VAL A 438 -8.10 20.46 -3.04
N ALA A 439 -9.15 19.95 -2.40
CA ALA A 439 -9.91 18.77 -2.82
C ALA A 439 -9.04 17.56 -3.28
N GLY A 440 -8.09 17.11 -2.46
CA GLY A 440 -7.22 15.99 -2.81
C GLY A 440 -5.97 16.35 -3.62
N LEU A 441 -5.80 17.61 -3.99
CA LEU A 441 -4.68 18.13 -4.80
C LEU A 441 -3.96 19.28 -4.08
N TRP A 442 -2.85 19.74 -4.66
CA TRP A 442 -2.04 20.85 -4.15
C TRP A 442 -2.10 22.03 -5.11
N LYS A 443 -2.46 23.23 -4.63
CA LYS A 443 -2.67 24.42 -5.46
C LYS A 443 -1.49 24.73 -6.39
N PHE A 444 -0.27 24.67 -5.85
CA PHE A 444 0.97 24.94 -6.61
C PHE A 444 1.25 23.92 -7.72
N HIS A 445 0.67 22.73 -7.63
CA HIS A 445 0.96 21.62 -8.53
C HIS A 445 -0.27 21.17 -9.33
N LEU A 446 -1.32 21.99 -9.39
CA LEU A 446 -2.55 21.69 -10.14
C LEU A 446 -2.28 21.38 -11.62
N GLY A 447 -1.28 22.02 -12.23
CA GLY A 447 -0.86 21.71 -13.61
C GLY A 447 -0.58 20.22 -13.85
N TYR A 448 -0.07 19.49 -12.87
CA TYR A 448 0.10 18.04 -12.99
C TYR A 448 -0.98 17.27 -12.23
N GLY A 449 -1.42 17.78 -11.08
CA GLY A 449 -2.42 17.14 -10.23
C GLY A 449 -3.75 16.90 -10.92
N LEU A 450 -4.10 17.72 -11.92
CA LEU A 450 -5.32 17.57 -12.71
C LEU A 450 -5.24 16.40 -13.71
N LEU A 451 -4.05 15.86 -13.99
CA LEU A 451 -3.82 14.88 -15.05
C LEU A 451 -4.08 13.44 -14.60
N TRP A 452 -4.63 13.20 -13.41
CA TRP A 452 -5.03 11.87 -12.97
C TRP A 452 -5.99 11.25 -14.00
N ARG A 453 -5.92 9.93 -14.19
CA ARG A 453 -6.85 9.15 -15.03
C ARG A 453 -7.35 7.94 -14.27
N ARG A 454 -8.45 7.35 -14.73
CA ARG A 454 -8.84 6.02 -14.25
C ARG A 454 -7.78 4.98 -14.59
N SER A 455 -7.72 3.93 -13.77
CA SER A 455 -6.94 2.73 -14.07
C SER A 455 -7.70 1.86 -15.11
N GLU A 456 -7.66 0.54 -14.98
CA GLU A 456 -8.25 -0.38 -15.97
C GLU A 456 -9.79 -0.40 -15.98
N GLN A 457 -10.44 0.04 -14.90
CA GLN A 457 -11.90 -0.02 -14.73
C GLN A 457 -12.53 1.38 -14.80
N TRP A 458 -13.74 1.46 -15.35
CA TRP A 458 -14.59 2.66 -15.30
C TRP A 458 -14.82 3.11 -13.86
N LEU A 459 -14.75 4.41 -13.63
CA LEU A 459 -15.16 5.01 -12.38
C LEU A 459 -16.68 5.06 -12.31
N ARG A 460 -17.21 5.22 -11.09
CA ARG A 460 -18.65 5.23 -10.83
C ARG A 460 -19.03 6.47 -10.04
N GLU A 461 -20.22 6.99 -10.28
CA GLU A 461 -20.77 8.02 -9.40
C GLU A 461 -20.92 7.49 -7.97
N PRO A 462 -20.63 8.32 -6.95
CA PRO A 462 -20.92 7.96 -5.57
C PRO A 462 -22.42 7.69 -5.35
N ALA A 463 -22.76 6.61 -4.65
CA ALA A 463 -24.16 6.27 -4.34
C ALA A 463 -24.91 7.37 -3.55
N ASP A 464 -24.17 8.16 -2.78
CA ASP A 464 -24.70 9.23 -1.91
C ASP A 464 -24.67 10.62 -2.57
N GLY A 465 -24.36 10.72 -3.87
CA GLY A 465 -24.34 11.97 -4.63
C GLY A 465 -23.00 12.74 -4.59
N TYR A 466 -23.06 14.07 -4.66
CA TYR A 466 -21.89 14.94 -4.78
C TYR A 466 -20.92 14.77 -3.60
N ARG A 467 -19.63 14.56 -3.90
CA ARG A 467 -18.55 14.39 -2.89
C ARG A 467 -17.45 15.44 -3.00
N ALA A 468 -17.06 15.75 -4.23
CA ALA A 468 -15.98 16.68 -4.55
C ALA A 468 -16.18 17.24 -5.98
N PRO A 469 -15.56 18.38 -6.32
CA PRO A 469 -15.57 18.95 -7.67
C PRO A 469 -15.05 17.97 -8.72
N SER A 470 -15.50 18.04 -9.97
CA SER A 470 -15.14 17.05 -11.00
C SER A 470 -13.65 16.99 -11.31
N TRP A 471 -12.91 18.06 -11.04
CA TRP A 471 -11.45 18.10 -11.19
C TRP A 471 -10.68 17.37 -10.07
N SER A 472 -11.36 17.01 -8.98
CA SER A 472 -10.80 16.19 -7.90
C SER A 472 -10.88 14.70 -8.27
N TRP A 473 -9.80 13.96 -8.02
CA TRP A 473 -9.78 12.49 -8.16
C TRP A 473 -10.74 11.79 -7.19
N ALA A 474 -11.20 12.48 -6.13
CA ALA A 474 -12.12 11.94 -5.15
C ALA A 474 -13.60 12.11 -5.55
N SER A 475 -13.89 12.78 -6.67
CA SER A 475 -15.26 13.03 -7.14
C SER A 475 -16.02 11.76 -7.50
N LEU A 476 -15.30 10.76 -8.03
CA LEU A 476 -15.83 9.47 -8.44
C LEU A 476 -15.26 8.31 -7.61
N GLU A 477 -15.89 7.16 -7.70
CA GLU A 477 -15.50 5.93 -7.03
C GLU A 477 -14.68 5.03 -7.97
N GLY A 478 -13.52 4.57 -7.50
CA GLY A 478 -12.63 3.68 -8.25
C GLY A 478 -11.15 4.05 -8.11
N ARG A 479 -10.30 3.21 -8.69
CA ARG A 479 -8.84 3.39 -8.68
C ARG A 479 -8.42 4.36 -9.77
N VAL A 480 -7.70 5.41 -9.38
CA VAL A 480 -7.04 6.34 -10.28
C VAL A 480 -5.54 6.07 -10.34
N SER A 481 -4.89 6.58 -11.38
CA SER A 481 -3.44 6.62 -11.51
C SER A 481 -2.99 7.97 -12.04
N MET A 482 -1.78 8.38 -11.69
CA MET A 482 -1.12 9.42 -12.44
C MET A 482 -0.54 8.85 -13.73
N PRO A 483 -0.57 9.60 -14.83
CA PRO A 483 0.20 9.25 -16.01
C PRO A 483 1.69 9.20 -15.67
N GLU A 484 2.47 8.46 -16.45
CA GLU A 484 3.93 8.26 -16.33
C GLU A 484 4.76 9.54 -16.53
N ILE A 485 4.18 10.71 -16.25
CA ILE A 485 4.88 11.99 -16.20
C ILE A 485 5.93 11.95 -15.08
N ALA A 486 5.63 11.27 -13.96
CA ALA A 486 6.54 11.14 -12.82
C ALA A 486 7.85 10.39 -13.14
N SER A 487 7.80 9.37 -14.02
CA SER A 487 9.02 8.64 -14.44
C SER A 487 9.83 9.40 -15.50
N MET A 488 9.25 10.41 -16.14
CA MET A 488 9.92 11.27 -17.13
C MET A 488 10.59 12.51 -16.52
N LEU A 489 10.24 12.89 -15.28
CA LEU A 489 10.75 14.11 -14.64
C LEU A 489 12.11 14.02 -13.90
N PRO A 490 12.62 12.86 -13.41
CA PRO A 490 13.89 12.87 -12.68
C PRO A 490 15.11 13.11 -13.59
N TYR A 491 14.95 13.05 -14.92
CA TYR A 491 15.99 13.39 -15.88
C TYR A 491 15.50 14.48 -16.84
N GLN A 492 15.78 15.73 -16.47
CA GLN A 492 15.58 16.97 -17.25
C GLN A 492 14.11 17.45 -17.31
N ASN A 493 13.88 18.71 -16.89
CA ASN A 493 12.62 19.45 -16.96
C ASN A 493 12.08 19.60 -18.40
N GLU A 494 11.60 18.50 -18.99
CA GLU A 494 11.10 18.47 -20.35
C GLU A 494 9.65 18.94 -20.45
N MET A 495 8.87 19.01 -19.37
CA MET A 495 7.45 19.39 -19.43
C MET A 495 7.23 20.86 -19.06
N GLU A 496 6.36 21.53 -19.81
CA GLU A 496 5.91 22.91 -19.61
C GLU A 496 4.40 22.91 -19.29
N VAL A 497 4.00 23.61 -18.21
CA VAL A 497 2.60 23.80 -17.85
C VAL A 497 2.00 24.90 -18.73
N MET A 498 0.89 24.59 -19.38
CA MET A 498 0.22 25.43 -20.39
C MET A 498 -1.07 26.08 -19.86
N ILE A 499 -1.35 25.94 -18.56
CA ILE A 499 -2.48 26.57 -17.89
C ILE A 499 -2.00 27.52 -16.80
N GLU A 500 -2.78 28.59 -16.61
CA GLU A 500 -2.63 29.51 -15.49
C GLU A 500 -3.82 29.38 -14.54
N ILE A 501 -3.56 29.13 -13.26
CA ILE A 501 -4.60 29.05 -12.24
C ILE A 501 -4.99 30.47 -11.82
N VAL A 502 -6.18 30.90 -12.22
CA VAL A 502 -6.73 32.23 -11.89
C VAL A 502 -7.31 32.25 -10.48
N ASP A 503 -8.13 31.25 -10.15
CA ASP A 503 -8.73 31.10 -8.83
C ASP A 503 -9.04 29.63 -8.55
N VAL A 504 -8.94 29.21 -7.29
CA VAL A 504 -9.35 27.87 -6.86
C VAL A 504 -9.86 27.96 -5.44
N GLN A 505 -11.08 27.50 -5.23
CA GLN A 505 -11.75 27.52 -3.94
C GLN A 505 -12.54 26.24 -3.72
N THR A 506 -12.65 25.89 -2.45
CA THR A 506 -13.37 24.71 -1.97
C THR A 506 -14.09 25.11 -0.69
N THR A 507 -15.34 24.69 -0.55
CA THR A 507 -16.17 24.97 0.62
C THR A 507 -16.30 23.68 1.43
N PRO A 508 -15.77 23.62 2.66
CA PRO A 508 -15.90 22.44 3.52
C PRO A 508 -17.37 22.18 3.89
N LEU A 509 -17.74 20.90 4.00
CA LEU A 509 -19.04 20.49 4.50
C LEU A 509 -19.08 20.41 6.04
N GLY A 510 -17.94 20.03 6.66
CA GLY A 510 -17.78 19.89 8.11
C GLY A 510 -16.62 20.74 8.65
N LEU A 511 -16.16 20.41 9.86
CA LEU A 511 -15.11 21.14 10.56
C LEU A 511 -13.72 21.06 9.92
N ASP A 512 -13.45 19.99 9.15
CA ASP A 512 -12.16 19.80 8.49
C ASP A 512 -12.11 20.47 7.11
N PRO A 513 -11.27 21.51 6.89
CA PRO A 513 -11.12 22.12 5.59
C PRO A 513 -10.49 21.21 4.52
N ARG A 514 -9.91 20.08 4.92
CA ARG A 514 -9.28 19.07 4.03
C ARG A 514 -10.15 17.83 3.87
N GLY A 515 -11.30 17.78 4.53
CA GLY A 515 -12.22 16.66 4.56
C GLY A 515 -13.35 16.77 3.54
N MET A 516 -14.57 16.53 3.99
CA MET A 516 -15.78 16.56 3.14
C MET A 516 -16.01 17.94 2.55
N LEU A 517 -16.47 18.00 1.30
CA LEU A 517 -16.71 19.24 0.57
C LEU A 517 -18.19 19.42 0.25
N ARG A 518 -18.68 20.64 0.41
CA ARG A 518 -20.00 21.07 -0.04
C ARG A 518 -19.98 21.51 -1.50
N SER A 519 -18.91 22.17 -1.92
CA SER A 519 -18.71 22.66 -3.28
C SER A 519 -17.23 23.00 -3.52
N GLY A 520 -16.87 23.26 -4.77
CA GLY A 520 -15.60 23.88 -5.13
C GLY A 520 -15.56 24.22 -6.61
N HIS A 521 -14.69 25.16 -6.98
CA HIS A 521 -14.49 25.58 -8.36
C HIS A 521 -13.02 25.82 -8.64
N LEU A 522 -12.65 25.63 -9.90
CA LEU A 522 -11.33 25.88 -10.42
C LEU A 522 -11.44 26.78 -11.65
N LYS A 523 -11.05 28.04 -11.51
CA LYS A 523 -10.96 28.98 -12.62
C LYS A 523 -9.53 29.02 -13.15
N LEU A 524 -9.37 28.73 -14.43
CA LEU A 524 -8.07 28.70 -15.09
C LEU A 524 -8.12 29.35 -16.47
N ARG A 525 -6.97 29.78 -16.96
CA ARG A 525 -6.75 30.22 -18.33
C ARG A 525 -5.89 29.19 -19.06
N GLY A 526 -6.28 28.84 -20.29
CA GLY A 526 -5.53 27.89 -21.11
C GLY A 526 -6.14 27.71 -22.49
N LYS A 527 -5.47 26.93 -23.34
CA LYS A 527 -5.89 26.68 -24.71
C LYS A 527 -6.96 25.59 -24.78
N LEU A 528 -8.12 25.95 -25.31
CA LEU A 528 -9.28 25.09 -25.44
C LEU A 528 -9.57 24.82 -26.93
N LYS A 529 -9.95 23.58 -27.28
CA LYS A 529 -10.47 23.25 -28.62
C LYS A 529 -11.69 22.36 -28.49
N ALA A 530 -12.71 22.60 -29.32
CA ALA A 530 -13.85 21.70 -29.43
C ALA A 530 -13.41 20.32 -29.92
N ALA A 531 -13.99 19.28 -29.33
CA ALA A 531 -13.89 17.91 -29.80
C ALA A 531 -14.94 17.63 -30.87
N ASP A 532 -14.66 16.70 -31.78
CA ASP A 532 -15.62 16.29 -32.81
C ASP A 532 -16.93 15.79 -32.16
N PRO A 533 -18.06 16.47 -32.41
CA PRO A 533 -19.37 15.99 -32.02
C PRO A 533 -19.82 14.92 -33.02
N ARG A 534 -19.47 13.65 -32.74
CA ARG A 534 -20.11 12.44 -33.29
C ARG A 534 -20.73 12.64 -34.68
N VAL A 535 -19.91 12.50 -35.73
CA VAL A 535 -20.40 12.51 -37.11
C VAL A 535 -21.55 11.51 -37.23
N ASP A 536 -22.69 12.00 -37.75
CA ASP A 536 -23.92 11.26 -38.10
C ASP A 536 -23.66 9.75 -38.29
N PRO A 537 -24.32 8.85 -37.54
CA PRO A 537 -24.20 7.40 -37.73
C PRO A 537 -24.41 6.94 -39.18
N ALA A 538 -25.06 7.74 -40.01
CA ALA A 538 -25.29 7.50 -41.44
C ALA A 538 -24.17 8.01 -42.37
N ALA A 539 -23.13 8.70 -41.87
CA ALA A 539 -22.05 9.23 -42.70
C ALA A 539 -21.08 8.11 -43.18
N PRO A 540 -20.68 8.11 -44.47
CA PRO A 540 -19.68 7.17 -44.97
C PRO A 540 -18.33 7.39 -44.29
N GLY A 541 -17.89 6.43 -43.47
CA GLY A 541 -16.64 6.51 -42.70
C GLY A 541 -16.80 6.70 -41.19
N HIS A 542 -18.02 6.61 -40.66
CA HIS A 542 -18.29 6.60 -39.21
C HIS A 542 -17.41 5.55 -38.50
N ARG A 543 -16.44 6.03 -37.72
CA ARG A 543 -15.76 5.22 -36.70
C ARG A 543 -16.37 5.59 -35.37
N CYS A 544 -17.29 4.76 -34.87
CA CYS A 544 -17.56 4.74 -33.44
C CYS A 544 -16.21 4.52 -32.75
N PHE A 545 -15.95 5.15 -31.60
CA PHE A 545 -14.71 4.97 -30.86
C PHE A 545 -14.42 3.46 -30.73
N GLU A 546 -13.56 2.92 -31.59
CA GLU A 546 -13.17 1.53 -31.50
C GLU A 546 -12.32 1.46 -30.25
N THR A 547 -12.81 0.80 -29.20
CA THR A 547 -12.02 0.49 -28.01
C THR A 547 -10.78 -0.27 -28.47
N TYR A 548 -9.69 0.46 -28.65
CA TYR A 548 -8.42 -0.12 -29.04
C TYR A 548 -7.69 -0.51 -27.75
N ARG A 549 -7.31 -1.79 -27.69
CA ARG A 549 -6.39 -2.39 -26.71
C ARG A 549 -7.00 -2.62 -25.31
N LYS A 550 -6.25 -3.41 -24.52
CA LYS A 550 -6.55 -3.82 -23.13
C LYS A 550 -6.84 -2.66 -22.15
N GLU A 551 -6.61 -1.40 -22.53
CA GLU A 551 -6.67 -0.23 -21.63
C GLU A 551 -7.94 0.63 -21.77
N LEU A 552 -8.89 0.27 -22.65
CA LEU A 552 -10.12 1.04 -22.89
C LEU A 552 -9.84 2.52 -23.27
N ALA A 553 -8.70 2.79 -23.93
CA ALA A 553 -8.41 4.09 -24.52
C ALA A 553 -9.20 4.23 -25.83
N ILE A 554 -9.58 5.46 -26.19
CA ILE A 554 -10.31 5.71 -27.42
C ILE A 554 -9.61 6.77 -28.29
N ASP A 555 -9.69 6.59 -29.60
CA ASP A 555 -9.13 7.51 -30.59
C ASP A 555 -9.81 8.87 -30.48
N PHE A 556 -9.05 9.89 -30.10
CA PHE A 556 -9.55 11.26 -30.06
C PHE A 556 -9.40 11.90 -31.43
N LEU A 557 -10.52 12.39 -31.97
CA LEU A 557 -10.61 13.03 -33.29
C LEU A 557 -10.80 14.56 -33.17
N ASN A 558 -10.23 15.31 -34.12
CA ASN A 558 -10.59 16.71 -34.35
C ASN A 558 -11.93 16.82 -35.10
N CYS A 559 -12.49 18.03 -35.22
CA CYS A 559 -13.74 18.30 -35.94
C CYS A 559 -13.77 17.89 -37.43
N ASP A 560 -12.63 17.49 -38.01
CA ASP A 560 -12.54 16.97 -39.38
C ASP A 560 -12.46 15.43 -39.40
N GLY A 561 -12.70 14.75 -38.29
CA GLY A 561 -12.60 13.29 -38.15
C GLY A 561 -11.16 12.74 -38.14
N LYS A 562 -10.13 13.59 -38.00
CA LYS A 562 -8.73 13.15 -37.97
C LYS A 562 -8.27 12.87 -36.55
N MET A 563 -7.58 11.74 -36.36
CA MET A 563 -7.00 11.37 -35.08
C MET A 563 -5.91 12.38 -34.66
N VAL A 564 -6.05 12.89 -33.44
CA VAL A 564 -5.11 13.81 -32.81
C VAL A 564 -4.38 13.11 -31.64
N GLY A 565 -5.00 12.12 -30.99
CA GLY A 565 -4.41 11.40 -29.86
C GLY A 565 -5.36 10.38 -29.24
N LEU A 566 -5.17 10.09 -27.95
CA LEU A 566 -5.99 9.18 -27.16
C LEU A 566 -6.70 9.91 -26.03
N ALA A 567 -7.95 9.51 -25.78
CA ALA A 567 -8.74 9.95 -24.64
C ALA A 567 -9.08 8.77 -23.72
N TYR A 568 -9.19 9.07 -22.43
CA TYR A 568 -9.58 8.16 -21.36
C TYR A 568 -10.73 8.84 -20.60
N PHE A 569 -11.96 8.40 -20.87
CA PHE A 569 -13.12 8.87 -20.12
C PHE A 569 -13.08 8.32 -18.70
N ASP A 570 -13.52 9.12 -17.74
CA ASP A 570 -13.57 8.73 -16.34
C ASP A 570 -14.67 7.67 -16.11
N GLU A 571 -15.83 7.80 -16.76
CA GLU A 571 -17.00 6.92 -16.68
C GLU A 571 -17.33 6.31 -18.05
N GLU A 572 -18.22 5.31 -18.10
CA GLU A 572 -18.68 4.71 -19.35
C GLU A 572 -19.44 5.75 -20.19
N TYR A 573 -18.89 6.09 -21.36
CA TYR A 573 -19.46 7.10 -22.24
C TYR A 573 -20.48 6.46 -23.19
N SER A 574 -21.76 6.80 -23.05
CA SER A 574 -22.88 6.23 -23.81
C SER A 574 -22.97 6.73 -25.26
N GLY A 575 -22.08 7.62 -25.71
CA GLY A 575 -22.12 8.16 -27.07
C GLY A 575 -23.28 9.13 -27.32
N GLU A 576 -23.94 9.67 -26.29
CA GLU A 576 -25.02 10.66 -26.43
C GLU A 576 -24.52 12.09 -26.62
N GLU A 577 -25.29 12.86 -27.40
CA GLU A 577 -25.51 14.32 -27.44
C GLU A 577 -24.35 15.33 -27.42
N ARG A 578 -23.36 15.13 -26.55
CA ARG A 578 -22.86 16.24 -25.74
C ARG A 578 -21.57 16.84 -26.31
N PRO A 579 -21.48 18.18 -26.43
CA PRO A 579 -20.27 18.82 -26.92
C PRO A 579 -19.13 18.56 -25.94
N LEU A 580 -17.97 18.15 -26.44
CA LEU A 580 -16.78 17.93 -25.62
C LEU A 580 -15.70 18.95 -26.01
N HIS A 581 -14.83 19.28 -25.07
CA HIS A 581 -13.72 20.19 -25.28
C HIS A 581 -12.42 19.62 -24.71
N TYR A 582 -11.31 19.91 -25.36
CA TYR A 582 -9.98 19.53 -24.92
C TYR A 582 -9.23 20.74 -24.41
N LEU A 583 -8.68 20.62 -23.19
CA LEU A 583 -7.82 21.62 -22.58
C LEU A 583 -6.38 21.11 -22.58
N GLN A 584 -5.45 21.83 -23.21
CA GLN A 584 -4.02 21.53 -23.10
C GLN A 584 -3.51 21.97 -21.72
N VAL A 585 -2.97 21.02 -20.94
CA VAL A 585 -2.51 21.30 -19.57
C VAL A 585 -0.98 21.28 -19.46
N VAL A 586 -0.32 20.31 -20.08
CA VAL A 586 1.15 20.26 -20.14
C VAL A 586 1.62 19.80 -21.52
N ARG A 587 2.81 20.23 -21.93
CA ARG A 587 3.47 19.76 -23.16
C ARG A 587 4.97 19.53 -22.95
N ARG A 588 5.59 18.75 -23.82
CA ARG A 588 7.04 18.60 -23.86
C ARG A 588 7.67 19.83 -24.53
N ARG A 589 8.64 20.48 -23.87
CA ARG A 589 9.38 21.66 -24.35
C ARG A 589 10.12 21.38 -25.65
N THR A 590 10.79 20.23 -25.73
CA THR A 590 11.58 19.81 -26.90
C THR A 590 10.71 19.24 -28.03
N GLU A 591 9.48 18.85 -27.73
CA GLU A 591 8.56 18.23 -28.69
C GLU A 591 7.11 18.68 -28.40
N PRO A 592 6.72 19.92 -28.76
CA PRO A 592 5.41 20.49 -28.40
C PRO A 592 4.19 19.72 -28.91
N SER A 593 4.38 18.80 -29.87
CA SER A 593 3.35 17.86 -30.31
C SER A 593 3.01 16.81 -29.25
N ARG A 594 3.89 16.54 -28.28
CA ARG A 594 3.61 15.66 -27.15
C ARG A 594 3.01 16.47 -26.00
N TRP A 595 1.73 16.30 -25.75
CA TRP A 595 1.02 17.01 -24.68
C TRP A 595 0.01 16.13 -23.96
N HIS A 596 -0.36 16.56 -22.75
CA HIS A 596 -1.38 15.94 -21.90
C HIS A 596 -2.39 17.01 -21.49
N GLY A 597 -3.64 16.60 -21.31
CA GLY A 597 -4.75 17.51 -21.11
C GLY A 597 -5.97 16.88 -20.46
N LEU A 598 -7.03 17.68 -20.38
CA LEU A 598 -8.32 17.27 -19.84
C LEU A 598 -9.36 17.16 -20.95
N LEU A 599 -10.27 16.24 -20.76
CA LEU A 599 -11.53 16.17 -21.47
C LEU A 599 -12.62 16.84 -20.63
N LEU A 600 -13.30 17.82 -21.23
CA LEU A 600 -14.26 18.69 -20.56
C LEU A 600 -15.62 18.64 -21.26
N GLU A 601 -16.68 18.68 -20.47
CA GLU A 601 -18.07 18.74 -20.90
C GLU A 601 -18.71 20.05 -20.41
N PRO A 602 -19.34 20.87 -21.28
CA PRO A 602 -20.04 22.07 -20.85
C PRO A 602 -21.21 21.75 -19.91
N THR A 603 -21.36 22.56 -18.87
CA THR A 603 -22.45 22.42 -17.88
C THR A 603 -23.76 23.08 -18.33
N GLY A 604 -23.74 23.86 -19.41
CA GLY A 604 -24.83 24.75 -19.85
C GLY A 604 -24.66 26.20 -19.37
N GLU A 605 -23.86 26.44 -18.34
CA GLU A 605 -23.45 27.78 -17.93
C GLU A 605 -22.28 28.30 -18.79
N LYS A 606 -22.23 29.62 -18.97
CA LYS A 606 -21.21 30.26 -19.82
C LYS A 606 -19.80 30.01 -19.27
N ASN A 607 -18.94 29.43 -20.11
CA ASN A 607 -17.54 29.10 -19.79
C ASN A 607 -17.38 28.19 -18.56
N ALA A 608 -18.39 27.38 -18.24
CA ALA A 608 -18.38 26.45 -17.12
C ALA A 608 -18.45 25.00 -17.59
N PHE A 609 -17.51 24.18 -17.11
CA PHE A 609 -17.28 22.83 -17.58
C PHE A 609 -17.21 21.83 -16.42
N ARG A 610 -17.55 20.58 -16.69
CA ARG A 610 -17.25 19.41 -15.86
C ARG A 610 -16.08 18.67 -16.49
N ARG A 611 -15.13 18.21 -15.69
CA ARG A 611 -14.10 17.26 -16.14
C ARG A 611 -14.73 15.87 -16.30
N VAL A 612 -14.51 15.24 -17.45
CA VAL A 612 -15.04 13.90 -17.76
C VAL A 612 -13.96 12.91 -18.23
N GLY A 613 -12.70 13.34 -18.26
CA GLY A 613 -11.60 12.46 -18.59
C GLY A 613 -10.25 13.14 -18.76
N PHE A 614 -9.30 12.33 -19.20
CA PHE A 614 -7.92 12.68 -19.49
C PHE A 614 -7.62 12.43 -20.97
N CYS A 615 -6.77 13.24 -21.59
CA CYS A 615 -6.32 13.03 -22.97
C CYS A 615 -4.82 13.27 -23.15
N ARG A 616 -4.23 12.61 -24.15
CA ARG A 616 -2.83 12.74 -24.53
C ARG A 616 -2.62 12.48 -26.01
N THR A 617 -1.49 12.90 -26.55
CA THR A 617 -1.05 12.48 -27.89
C THR A 617 -0.18 11.23 -27.82
N GLU A 618 -0.42 10.24 -28.69
CA GLU A 618 0.59 9.25 -29.06
C GLU A 618 1.25 9.66 -30.39
N GLU A 619 2.47 9.18 -30.62
CA GLU A 619 3.36 9.56 -31.73
C GLU A 619 2.64 9.73 -33.08
N ILE A 620 2.65 10.96 -33.63
CA ILE A 620 2.31 11.35 -35.03
C ILE A 620 0.81 11.07 -35.41
N PRO A 621 0.02 12.07 -35.86
CA PRO A 621 0.33 12.84 -37.08
C PRO A 621 0.19 14.36 -37.01
N ILE A 622 -0.31 14.95 -35.94
CA ILE A 622 -0.60 16.39 -35.92
C ILE A 622 0.47 17.14 -35.14
N ARG A 623 1.31 17.89 -35.85
CA ARG A 623 2.28 18.81 -35.24
C ARG A 623 1.53 19.95 -34.54
N ASN A 624 1.67 20.02 -33.22
CA ASN A 624 1.28 21.14 -32.36
C ASN A 624 -0.17 21.63 -32.59
N TRP A 625 -1.15 20.75 -32.41
CA TRP A 625 -2.58 21.00 -32.69
C TRP A 625 -3.18 22.23 -31.98
N PHE A 626 -2.60 22.68 -30.86
CA PHE A 626 -3.03 23.87 -30.13
C PHE A 626 -2.29 25.16 -30.55
N ALA A 627 -1.44 25.13 -31.58
CA ALA A 627 -0.63 26.28 -31.98
C ALA A 627 -1.47 27.53 -32.27
N ASP A 628 -2.60 27.33 -32.95
CA ASP A 628 -3.58 28.31 -33.43
C ASP A 628 -4.76 28.55 -32.46
N ALA A 629 -4.81 27.85 -31.32
CA ALA A 629 -5.83 28.10 -30.31
C ALA A 629 -5.48 29.32 -29.46
N ASP A 630 -6.46 30.21 -29.28
CA ASP A 630 -6.42 31.29 -28.31
C ASP A 630 -6.56 30.76 -26.88
N GLU A 631 -6.07 31.54 -25.92
CA GLU A 631 -6.29 31.24 -24.50
C GLU A 631 -7.66 31.72 -24.05
N GLU A 632 -8.41 30.83 -23.40
CA GLU A 632 -9.72 31.11 -22.84
C GLU A 632 -9.69 30.99 -21.32
N THR A 633 -10.51 31.80 -20.63
CA THR A 633 -10.73 31.65 -19.19
C THR A 633 -12.01 30.86 -18.96
N ILE A 634 -11.85 29.70 -18.32
CA ILE A 634 -12.93 28.75 -18.03
C ILE A 634 -13.01 28.45 -16.53
N THR A 635 -14.14 27.94 -16.09
CA THR A 635 -14.35 27.43 -14.74
C THR A 635 -14.69 25.94 -14.81
N ILE A 636 -13.97 25.12 -14.06
CA ILE A 636 -14.27 23.69 -13.87
C ILE A 636 -14.92 23.51 -12.50
N VAL A 637 -16.10 22.89 -12.46
CA VAL A 637 -16.91 22.71 -11.24
C VAL A 637 -16.92 21.28 -10.72
#